data_AF-A0A9X7N2T8-F1
#
_entry.id   AF-A0A9X7N2T8-F1
#
_cell.length_a   1.000
_cell.length_b   1.000
_cell.length_c   1.000
_cell.angle_alpha   90.00
_cell.angle_beta   90.00
_cell.angle_gamma   90.00
#
_symmetry.space_group_name_H-M   'P 1'
#
loop_
_entity.id
_entity.type
_entity.pdbx_description
1 polymer ?
#
loop_
_entity_poly.entity_id
_entity_poly.type
_entity_poly.pdbx_seq_one_letter_code
_entity_poly.pdbx_strand_id
1 'polypeptide(L)' 'MQVNQPKVSAAKASTVRERPPMASKRLDLPATCEICGKARNTRKHQRCSRVRQKRQSAEWASYMANQAAKKAQGGRRYAR' A
#
# COMPACT_ATOMS: atom_id res chain seq x y z
N MET A 1 -25.81 -37.08 -5.95
CA MET A 1 -24.35 -37.14 -5.69
C MET A 1 -24.08 -36.36 -4.42
N GLN A 2 -23.95 -37.06 -3.29
CA GLN A 2 -23.77 -36.47 -1.96
C GLN A 2 -22.29 -36.14 -1.76
N VAL A 3 -21.94 -34.85 -1.64
CA VAL A 3 -20.56 -34.42 -1.35
C VAL A 3 -20.34 -34.43 0.17
N ASN A 4 -19.52 -35.37 0.61
CA ASN A 4 -19.04 -35.52 1.98
C ASN A 4 -18.02 -34.40 2.27
N GLN A 5 -18.34 -33.47 3.18
CA GLN A 5 -17.39 -32.45 3.62
C GLN A 5 -16.55 -32.98 4.80
N PRO A 6 -15.21 -32.91 4.75
CA PRO A 6 -14.38 -33.31 5.88
C PRO A 6 -14.49 -32.30 7.02
N LYS A 7 -14.72 -32.84 8.22
CA LYS A 7 -14.86 -32.12 9.50
C LYS A 7 -13.46 -31.71 9.97
N VAL A 8 -13.04 -30.47 9.70
CA VAL A 8 -11.77 -29.95 10.23
C VAL A 8 -11.94 -29.48 11.67
N SER A 9 -11.26 -30.20 12.57
CA SER A 9 -11.22 -30.02 14.00
C SER A 9 -10.56 -28.69 14.39
N ALA A 10 -11.18 -28.01 15.35
CA ALA A 10 -10.73 -26.75 15.91
C ALA A 10 -9.46 -26.92 16.74
N ALA A 11 -8.29 -26.84 16.09
CA ALA A 11 -7.02 -26.59 16.76
C ALA A 11 -6.66 -25.12 16.59
N LYS A 12 -6.69 -24.37 17.69
CA LYS A 12 -6.36 -22.94 17.75
C LYS A 12 -4.87 -22.75 17.49
N ALA A 13 -4.50 -22.60 16.21
CA ALA A 13 -3.15 -22.28 15.79
C ALA A 13 -2.88 -20.78 16.06
N SER A 14 -2.19 -20.50 17.16
CA SER A 14 -1.63 -19.18 17.45
C SER A 14 -0.39 -18.95 16.58
N THR A 15 -0.58 -18.65 15.31
CA THR A 15 0.49 -18.15 14.45
C THR A 15 0.62 -16.64 14.65
N VAL A 16 1.83 -16.17 14.96
CA VAL A 16 2.15 -14.74 14.98
C VAL A 16 1.75 -14.17 13.63
N ARG A 17 0.75 -13.29 13.62
CA ARG A 17 0.15 -12.79 12.39
C ARG A 17 1.10 -11.76 11.76
N GLU A 18 1.99 -12.21 10.87
CA GLU A 18 2.91 -11.32 10.12
C GLU A 18 2.15 -10.25 9.32
N ARG A 19 0.94 -10.58 8.87
CA ARG A 19 0.12 -9.66 8.10
C ARG A 19 -0.83 -8.90 9.03
N PRO A 20 -0.72 -7.56 9.11
CA PRO A 20 -1.63 -6.77 9.92
C PRO A 20 -3.10 -7.08 9.54
N PRO A 21 -4.02 -7.00 10.51
CA PRO A 21 -5.44 -7.22 10.23
C PRO A 21 -5.87 -6.27 9.11
N MET A 22 -6.66 -6.79 8.17
CA MET A 22 -7.29 -5.94 7.15
C MET A 22 -8.05 -4.83 7.87
N ALA A 23 -7.92 -3.59 7.39
CA ALA A 23 -8.57 -2.44 8.00
C ALA A 23 -10.06 -2.75 8.21
N SER A 24 -10.49 -2.81 9.47
CA SER A 24 -11.87 -3.14 9.84
C SER A 24 -12.85 -2.01 9.54
N LYS A 25 -12.33 -0.78 9.43
CA LYS A 25 -13.07 0.40 9.00
C LYS A 25 -12.92 0.58 7.50
N ARG A 26 -14.01 1.02 6.84
CA ARG A 26 -13.93 1.50 5.46
C ARG A 26 -12.88 2.60 5.42
N LEU A 27 -11.94 2.49 4.48
CA LEU A 27 -11.08 3.64 4.20
C LEU A 27 -12.00 4.72 3.62
N ASP A 28 -11.99 5.92 4.21
CA ASP A 28 -12.69 7.11 3.72
C ASP A 28 -12.02 7.63 2.43
N LEU A 29 -11.94 6.78 1.41
CA LEU A 29 -11.50 7.21 0.09
C LEU A 29 -12.64 7.99 -0.57
N PRO A 30 -12.34 9.13 -1.20
CA PRO A 30 -13.35 9.87 -1.94
C PRO A 30 -13.91 8.96 -3.05
N ALA A 31 -15.23 8.96 -3.15
CA ALA A 31 -15.96 8.29 -4.22
C ALA A 31 -15.63 8.87 -5.60
N THR A 32 -15.00 10.05 -5.63
CA THR A 32 -14.61 10.79 -6.82
C THR A 32 -13.11 10.65 -7.08
N CYS A 33 -12.71 10.52 -8.34
CA CYS A 33 -11.31 10.50 -8.73
C CYS A 33 -10.75 11.92 -8.79
N GLU A 34 -9.70 12.22 -8.00
CA GLU A 34 -9.02 13.53 -8.01
C GLU A 34 -8.45 13.96 -9.37
N ILE A 35 -8.22 13.01 -10.31
CA ILE A 35 -7.60 13.32 -11.60
C ILE A 35 -8.65 13.73 -12.64
N CYS A 36 -9.81 13.09 -12.63
CA CYS A 36 -10.82 13.26 -13.69
C CYS A 36 -12.18 13.72 -13.17
N GLY A 37 -12.35 13.87 -11.86
CA GLY A 37 -13.60 14.34 -11.23
C GLY A 37 -14.79 13.38 -11.34
N LYS A 38 -14.59 12.18 -11.89
CA LYS A 38 -15.65 11.17 -12.08
C LYS A 38 -15.67 10.15 -10.94
N ALA A 39 -16.78 9.43 -10.81
CA ALA A 39 -16.92 8.36 -9.83
C ALA A 39 -15.85 7.27 -10.03
N ARG A 40 -15.11 6.96 -8.95
CA ARG A 40 -13.97 6.04 -8.89
C ARG A 40 -14.35 4.59 -9.23
N ASN A 41 -15.61 4.21 -9.00
CA ASN A 41 -16.16 2.88 -9.29
C ASN A 41 -16.50 2.67 -10.79
N THR A 42 -16.02 3.52 -11.69
CA THR A 42 -16.19 3.32 -13.13
C THR A 42 -14.95 2.65 -13.73
N ARG A 43 -15.13 1.73 -14.69
CA ARG A 43 -14.03 0.99 -15.34
C ARG A 43 -13.14 1.84 -16.28
N LYS A 44 -13.24 3.18 -16.24
CA LYS A 44 -12.55 4.11 -17.16
C LYS A 44 -11.24 4.69 -16.61
N HIS A 45 -10.74 4.17 -15.48
CA HIS A 45 -9.66 4.79 -14.70
C HIS A 45 -8.23 4.34 -15.06
N GLN A 46 -8.01 3.58 -16.13
CA GLN A 46 -6.67 3.11 -16.52
C GLN A 46 -5.66 4.25 -16.68
N ARG A 47 -6.03 5.32 -17.40
CA ARG A 47 -5.16 6.51 -17.57
C ARG A 47 -4.88 7.22 -16.25
N CYS A 48 -5.90 7.37 -15.41
CA CYS A 48 -5.76 8.03 -14.10
C CYS A 48 -4.84 7.22 -13.18
N SER A 49 -4.94 5.89 -13.21
CA SER A 49 -4.09 5.00 -12.42
C SER A 49 -2.62 5.14 -12.81
N ARG A 50 -2.32 5.17 -14.11
CA ARG A 50 -0.95 5.42 -14.62
C ARG A 50 -0.39 6.77 -14.17
N VAL A 51 -1.21 7.82 -14.15
CA VAL A 51 -0.80 9.15 -13.66
C VAL A 51 -0.48 9.11 -12.16
N ARG A 52 -1.28 8.41 -11.34
CA ARG A 52 -0.98 8.23 -9.90
C ARG A 52 0.33 7.48 -9.70
N GLN A 53 0.54 6.39 -10.42
CA GLN A 53 1.80 5.63 -10.35
C GLN A 53 3.02 6.49 -10.72
N LYS A 54 2.92 7.32 -11.77
CA LYS A 54 3.98 8.26 -12.14
C LYS A 54 4.25 9.30 -11.04
N ARG A 55 3.21 9.89 -10.45
CA ARG A 55 3.36 10.86 -9.35
C ARG A 55 4.06 10.22 -8.14
N GLN A 56 3.59 9.04 -7.73
CA GLN A 56 4.19 8.30 -6.63
C GLN A 56 5.65 7.93 -6.91
N SER A 57 5.99 7.56 -8.15
CA SER A 57 7.39 7.32 -8.52
C SER A 57 8.26 8.57 -8.45
N ALA A 58 7.72 9.75 -8.81
CA ALA A 58 8.44 11.01 -8.73
C ALA A 58 8.65 11.45 -7.27
N GLU A 59 7.63 11.29 -6.44
CA GLU A 59 7.71 11.52 -4.99
C GLU A 59 8.71 10.57 -4.32
N TRP A 60 8.74 9.30 -4.75
CA TRP A 60 9.70 8.34 -4.26
C TRP A 60 11.13 8.69 -4.68
N ALA A 61 11.33 9.11 -5.93
CA ALA A 61 12.63 9.55 -6.43
C ALA A 61 13.15 10.77 -5.66
N SER A 62 12.28 11.75 -5.37
CA SER A 62 12.67 12.92 -4.58
C SER A 62 12.97 12.55 -3.12
N TYR A 63 12.21 11.62 -2.52
CA TYR A 63 12.52 11.11 -1.19
C TYR A 63 13.88 10.42 -1.13
N MET A 64 14.18 9.55 -2.10
CA MET A 64 15.47 8.87 -2.20
C MET A 64 16.64 9.84 -2.43
N ALA A 65 16.45 10.88 -3.26
CA ALA A 65 17.44 11.92 -3.46
C ALA A 65 17.70 12.72 -2.17
N ASN A 66 16.66 13.05 -1.42
CA ASN A 66 16.81 13.71 -0.12
C ASN A 66 17.50 12.82 0.92
N GLN A 67 17.21 11.52 0.94
CA GLN A 67 17.90 10.56 1.80
C GLN A 67 19.38 10.41 1.41
N ALA A 68 19.69 10.38 0.10
CA ALA A 68 21.06 10.36 -0.40
C ALA A 68 21.80 11.65 -0.04
N ALA A 69 21.16 12.82 -0.18
CA ALA A 69 21.73 14.11 0.22
C ALA A 69 22.00 14.17 1.73
N LYS A 70 21.08 13.67 2.57
CA LYS A 70 21.29 13.54 4.02
C LYS A 70 22.44 12.61 4.36
N LYS A 71 22.58 11.48 3.65
CA LYS A 71 23.72 10.57 3.82
C LYS A 71 25.05 11.22 3.40
N ALA A 72 25.06 11.98 2.29
CA ALA A 72 26.24 12.69 1.80
C ALA A 72 26.65 13.85 2.73
N GLN A 73 25.69 14.58 3.30
CA GLN A 73 25.93 15.62 4.31
C GLN A 73 26.31 15.03 5.68
N GLY A 74 25.99 13.76 5.94
CA GLY A 74 26.34 13.00 7.14
C GLY A 74 27.83 12.63 7.24
N GLY A 75 28.72 13.48 6.74
CA GLY A 75 30.15 13.36 6.93
C GLY A 75 30.49 13.27 8.43
N ARG A 76 30.94 12.08 8.85
CA ARG A 76 31.66 11.76 10.09
C ARG A 76 31.11 12.41 11.36
N ARG A 77 29.94 11.97 11.83
CA ARG A 77 29.50 12.24 13.22
C ARG A 77 30.29 11.48 14.30
N TYR A 78 31.20 10.58 13.90
CA TYR A 78 32.07 9.82 14.81
C TYR A 78 33.52 9.99 14.37
N ALA A 79 34.06 11.17 14.61
CA ALA A 79 35.48 11.42 14.70
C ALA A 79 35.69 12.24 15.99
N ARG A 80 35.63 11.55 17.13
CA ARG A 80 36.11 12.05 18.42
C ARG A 80 36.43 10.88 19.32
#